data_AF-E6ZI53-F1
#
_entry.id   AF-E6ZI53-F1
#
_cell.length_a   1.000
_cell.length_b   1.000
_cell.length_c   1.000
_cell.angle_alpha   90.00
_cell.angle_beta   90.00
_cell.angle_gamma   90.00
#
_symmetry.space_group_name_H-M   'P 1'
#
loop_
_entity.id
_entity.type
_entity.pdbx_description
1 polymer ?
#
loop_
_entity_poly.entity_id
_entity_poly.type
_entity_poly.pdbx_seq_one_letter_code
_entity_poly.pdbx_strand_id
1 'polypeptide(L)'
;MGILCLALLGLSTALVCPDGGMCEDRDTCCKNTMGGYGCCPLPHAECCSDHLHCCFEGTVCDLVHSKCVNKTLGDKVKAVICPDQASECPDETTCCQLLDGSWGCCPLVKAVCCEDKLHCCPEGTKCDIAHSRCVSASLQSFPMLEKLPARRRDNNTVSLVTCPGGKSSCPDSSTCCLLTSGDYGCCPYPDAVCCSDHIHCCPEGTKCDLLHSACVSALGESSAAVRIPAAVTELNSKCDKSTSCPGKSTCCKTASGDWACCPLPQAVCCNDHEHCCPKGYKCNVTEQTCDRPGGLSLPWLRKVPALQTESSLAVSGPTRPARNMCDATTSCPKDTTCCFMDRTHKWGCCPLPKAVCCNDGNHCCPSGHTCEPHRSSCSKGPHVIPWFAKLSAQSEPGDVTDVKCDDKSSCASGTTCCKLQTGEWGCCPLVKAVCCADHEHCCPQGYTCNMQTGTCEKKSHEALVGTVPLSRVVRPEPGGAEGDEDVPCDSAGEFHCPERDTCCKLSATEWACCPSPRAVCCSDSKHCCPAGYSCDLQAGGCTPQTPLTWDSLLGDRKKDFVQRGFI
;
A
#
# COMPACT_ATOMS: atom_id res chain seq x y z
N MET A 1 54.70 39.69 0.59
CA MET A 1 53.78 39.33 1.70
C MET A 1 52.58 40.25 1.60
N GLY A 2 51.38 39.70 1.37
CA GLY A 2 50.14 40.48 1.31
C GLY A 2 49.11 39.78 0.42
N ILE A 3 48.45 38.77 0.99
CA ILE A 3 47.64 37.73 0.35
C ILE A 3 46.32 38.30 -0.19
N LEU A 4 46.02 37.99 -1.45
CA LEU A 4 44.76 38.27 -2.14
C LEU A 4 43.73 37.20 -1.74
N CYS A 5 42.77 37.54 -0.88
CA CYS A 5 41.66 36.64 -0.54
C CYS A 5 40.64 36.60 -1.69
N LEU A 6 40.70 35.55 -2.50
CA LEU A 6 39.65 35.16 -3.44
C LEU A 6 38.50 34.51 -2.66
N ALA A 7 37.36 35.20 -2.58
CA ALA A 7 36.11 34.63 -2.09
C ALA A 7 35.53 33.70 -3.17
N LEU A 8 35.61 32.39 -2.93
CA LEU A 8 34.89 31.38 -3.72
C LEU A 8 33.42 31.41 -3.30
N LEU A 9 32.57 32.03 -4.11
CA LEU A 9 31.12 31.87 -4.05
C LEU A 9 30.80 30.44 -4.49
N GLY A 10 30.36 29.59 -3.56
CA GLY A 10 29.80 28.29 -3.86
C GLY A 10 28.50 28.45 -4.62
N LEU A 11 28.48 28.04 -5.89
CA LEU A 11 27.26 27.91 -6.68
C LEU A 11 26.49 26.69 -6.17
N SER A 12 25.50 26.90 -5.31
CA SER A 12 24.46 25.91 -5.00
C SER A 12 23.59 25.74 -6.24
N THR A 13 23.67 24.58 -6.88
CA THR A 13 22.88 24.26 -8.07
C THR A 13 21.51 23.76 -7.65
N ALA A 14 20.57 24.67 -7.43
CA ALA A 14 19.16 24.33 -7.20
C ALA A 14 18.62 23.45 -8.34
N LEU A 15 17.92 22.37 -7.98
CA LEU A 15 17.34 21.42 -8.92
C LEU A 15 16.07 22.05 -9.53
N VAL A 16 16.13 22.40 -10.82
CA VAL A 16 15.01 23.00 -11.55
C VAL A 16 14.13 21.89 -12.13
N CYS A 17 12.87 21.84 -11.70
CA CYS A 17 11.89 20.90 -12.21
C CYS A 17 11.51 21.19 -13.67
N PRO A 18 10.93 20.21 -14.41
CA PRO A 18 10.64 20.36 -15.84
C PRO A 18 9.65 21.48 -16.19
N ASP A 19 8.87 21.97 -15.22
CA ASP A 19 7.96 23.11 -15.35
C ASP A 19 8.57 24.46 -14.95
N GLY A 20 9.85 24.47 -14.54
CA GLY A 20 10.57 25.66 -14.09
C GLY A 20 10.46 25.94 -12.59
N GLY A 21 9.83 25.06 -11.80
CA GLY A 21 9.86 25.14 -10.33
C GLY A 21 11.26 24.86 -9.76
N MET A 22 11.63 25.49 -8.65
CA MET A 22 12.89 25.23 -7.95
C MET A 22 12.63 24.45 -6.66
N CYS A 23 13.34 23.33 -6.49
CA CYS A 23 13.34 22.56 -5.25
C CYS A 23 14.66 22.73 -4.48
N GLU A 24 14.64 22.49 -3.17
CA GLU A 24 15.85 22.54 -2.34
C GLU A 24 16.85 21.43 -2.74
N ASP A 25 18.13 21.65 -2.48
CA ASP A 25 19.19 20.69 -2.84
C ASP A 25 18.95 19.35 -2.12
N ARG A 26 18.66 18.29 -2.90
CA ARG A 26 18.33 16.88 -2.53
C ARG A 26 16.85 16.50 -2.59
N ASP A 27 15.97 17.38 -3.02
CA ASP A 27 14.56 17.05 -3.25
C ASP A 27 14.31 16.46 -4.65
N THR A 28 13.28 15.62 -4.76
CA THR A 28 12.89 15.01 -6.04
C THR A 28 11.62 15.67 -6.60
N CYS A 29 11.65 16.08 -7.87
CA CYS A 29 10.49 16.67 -8.53
C CYS A 29 9.44 15.60 -8.88
N CYS A 30 8.28 15.63 -8.25
CA CYS A 30 7.16 14.74 -8.51
C CYS A 30 5.99 15.47 -9.18
N LYS A 31 5.27 14.79 -10.08
CA LYS A 31 4.14 15.38 -10.81
C LYS A 31 2.92 15.47 -9.89
N ASN A 32 2.33 16.66 -9.78
CA ASN A 32 1.17 16.95 -8.95
C ASN A 32 -0.15 16.76 -9.72
N THR A 33 -1.26 16.61 -8.99
CA THR A 33 -2.63 16.42 -9.51
C THR A 33 -3.12 17.56 -10.42
N MET A 34 -2.47 18.72 -10.39
CA MET A 34 -2.82 19.92 -11.17
C MET A 34 -2.00 20.06 -12.46
N GLY A 35 -1.16 19.08 -12.80
CA GLY A 35 -0.37 19.03 -14.04
C GLY A 35 1.02 19.68 -13.98
N GLY A 36 1.42 20.26 -12.85
CA GLY A 36 2.78 20.77 -12.58
C GLY A 36 3.64 19.80 -11.74
N TYR A 37 4.80 20.25 -11.25
CA TYR A 37 5.70 19.50 -10.38
C TYR A 37 5.76 20.08 -8.96
N GLY A 38 5.87 19.21 -7.96
CA GLY A 38 6.10 19.54 -6.55
C GLY A 38 7.37 18.87 -6.03
N CYS A 39 7.94 19.42 -4.96
CA CYS A 39 9.17 18.93 -4.36
C CYS A 39 8.86 17.86 -3.31
N CYS A 40 9.36 16.65 -3.54
CA CYS A 40 9.42 15.62 -2.51
C CYS A 40 10.70 15.81 -1.68
N PRO A 41 10.61 15.88 -0.34
CA PRO A 41 11.75 16.15 0.55
C PRO A 41 12.74 14.96 0.69
N LEU A 42 12.67 13.99 -0.22
CA LEU A 42 13.50 12.79 -0.25
C LEU A 42 14.37 12.81 -1.52
N PRO A 43 15.67 12.48 -1.40
CA PRO A 43 16.53 12.30 -2.57
C PRO A 43 16.17 11.01 -3.30
N HIS A 44 16.09 11.09 -4.63
CA HIS A 44 15.80 9.96 -5.52
C HIS A 44 14.48 9.23 -5.19
N ALA A 45 13.45 10.00 -4.83
CA ALA A 45 12.16 9.45 -4.44
C ALA A 45 11.38 8.87 -5.62
N GLU A 46 10.70 7.74 -5.40
CA GLU A 46 9.69 7.21 -6.31
C GLU A 46 8.38 7.98 -6.14
N CYS A 47 7.94 8.65 -7.20
CA CYS A 47 6.72 9.48 -7.18
C CYS A 47 5.48 8.60 -7.36
N CYS A 48 4.58 8.62 -6.39
CA CYS A 48 3.38 7.77 -6.42
C CYS A 48 2.36 8.27 -7.46
N SER A 49 1.60 7.33 -8.05
CA SER A 49 0.57 7.64 -9.06
C SER A 49 -0.63 8.42 -8.52
N ASP A 50 -0.75 8.58 -7.20
CA ASP A 50 -1.76 9.43 -6.57
C ASP A 50 -1.40 10.92 -6.59
N HIS A 51 -0.19 11.25 -7.07
CA HIS A 51 0.33 12.61 -7.19
C HIS A 51 0.36 13.41 -5.88
N LEU A 52 0.34 12.71 -4.74
CA LEU A 52 0.29 13.29 -3.40
C LEU A 52 1.42 12.75 -2.51
N HIS A 53 1.79 11.48 -2.71
CA HIS A 53 2.84 10.82 -1.93
C HIS A 53 4.10 10.56 -2.76
N CYS A 54 5.20 10.43 -2.05
CA CYS A 54 6.48 10.02 -2.61
C CYS A 54 7.19 9.09 -1.63
N CYS A 55 7.83 8.08 -2.19
CA CYS A 55 8.44 7.00 -1.42
C CYS A 55 9.96 7.01 -1.62
N PHE A 56 10.70 6.47 -0.66
CA PHE A 56 12.16 6.45 -0.74
C PHE A 56 12.64 5.49 -1.85
N GLU A 57 13.84 5.73 -2.35
CA GLU A 57 14.44 4.93 -3.42
C GLU A 57 14.41 3.42 -3.09
N GLY A 58 13.83 2.61 -3.98
CA GLY A 58 13.68 1.16 -3.79
C GLY A 58 12.35 0.68 -3.19
N THR A 59 11.39 1.59 -2.97
CA THR A 59 10.03 1.24 -2.52
C THR A 59 8.95 1.56 -3.53
N VAL A 60 7.88 0.78 -3.50
CA VAL A 60 6.69 0.98 -4.33
C VAL A 60 5.58 1.51 -3.44
N CYS A 61 4.82 2.46 -3.98
CA CYS A 61 3.67 3.01 -3.28
C CYS A 61 2.52 2.00 -3.29
N ASP A 62 2.25 1.38 -2.14
CA ASP A 62 1.00 0.68 -1.91
C ASP A 62 -0.08 1.72 -1.63
N LEU A 63 -0.81 2.10 -2.69
CA LEU A 63 -1.87 3.10 -2.64
C LEU A 63 -3.09 2.63 -1.84
N VAL A 64 -3.28 1.31 -1.67
CA VAL A 64 -4.40 0.73 -0.92
C VAL A 64 -4.18 0.90 0.58
N HIS A 65 -2.94 0.73 1.04
CA HIS A 65 -2.59 0.85 2.46
C HIS A 65 -1.90 2.17 2.81
N SER A 66 -1.68 3.06 1.83
CA SER A 66 -0.97 4.34 1.98
C SER A 66 0.43 4.15 2.63
N LYS A 67 1.18 3.15 2.18
CA LYS A 67 2.52 2.83 2.69
C LYS A 67 3.52 2.66 1.55
N CYS A 68 4.77 3.02 1.83
CA CYS A 68 5.88 2.65 0.99
C CYS A 68 6.28 1.21 1.35
N VAL A 69 5.98 0.26 0.48
CA VAL A 69 6.38 -1.13 0.66
C VAL A 69 7.73 -1.33 -0.03
N ASN A 70 8.62 -2.08 0.61
CA ASN A 70 9.78 -2.60 -0.10
C ASN A 70 9.29 -3.34 -1.32
N LYS A 71 9.88 -3.05 -2.49
CA LYS A 71 9.53 -3.64 -3.78
C LYS A 71 9.58 -5.18 -3.78
N THR A 72 10.05 -5.80 -2.69
CA THR A 72 10.15 -7.24 -2.45
C THR A 72 9.00 -7.89 -1.67
N LEU A 73 7.98 -7.15 -1.19
CA LEU A 73 6.90 -7.75 -0.40
C LEU A 73 5.55 -7.09 -0.67
N GLY A 74 4.86 -7.48 -1.75
CA GLY A 74 3.52 -6.94 -2.00
C GLY A 74 2.76 -7.43 -3.22
N ASP A 75 3.37 -8.12 -4.17
CA ASP A 75 2.65 -8.73 -5.28
C ASP A 75 2.98 -10.22 -5.36
N LYS A 76 2.04 -11.04 -5.85
CA LYS A 76 2.31 -12.43 -6.23
C LYS A 76 3.29 -12.43 -7.41
N VAL A 77 4.58 -12.30 -7.11
CA VAL A 77 5.72 -12.30 -8.04
C VAL A 77 5.77 -13.65 -8.75
N LYS A 78 5.65 -13.66 -10.08
CA LYS A 78 5.76 -14.82 -10.98
C LYS A 78 7.21 -15.31 -11.10
N ALA A 79 7.77 -15.85 -10.03
CA ALA A 79 9.19 -16.26 -9.94
C ALA A 79 9.78 -16.81 -11.26
N VAL A 80 10.87 -16.20 -11.72
CA VAL A 80 11.65 -16.63 -12.89
C VAL A 80 12.37 -17.93 -12.53
N ILE A 81 11.90 -19.04 -13.08
CA ILE A 81 12.50 -20.36 -12.86
C ILE A 81 13.80 -20.44 -13.66
N CYS A 82 14.90 -20.71 -12.96
CA CYS A 82 16.20 -20.86 -13.61
C CYS A 82 16.29 -22.18 -14.41
N PRO A 83 17.23 -22.29 -15.37
CA PRO A 83 17.32 -23.44 -16.26
C PRO A 83 17.56 -24.80 -15.58
N ASP A 84 18.03 -24.83 -14.33
CA ASP A 84 18.15 -26.05 -13.54
C ASP A 84 16.81 -26.58 -13.00
N GLN A 85 15.72 -25.81 -13.12
CA GLN A 85 14.42 -26.04 -12.50
C GLN A 85 14.42 -26.16 -10.97
N ALA A 86 15.59 -26.19 -10.33
CA ALA A 86 15.74 -26.25 -8.87
C ALA A 86 15.86 -24.86 -8.24
N SER A 87 16.20 -23.85 -9.02
CA SER A 87 16.39 -22.48 -8.54
C SER A 87 15.34 -21.52 -9.11
N GLU A 88 14.92 -20.55 -8.31
CA GLU A 88 13.98 -19.51 -8.67
C GLU A 88 14.53 -18.13 -8.29
N CYS A 89 14.28 -17.16 -9.16
CA CYS A 89 14.61 -15.77 -8.94
C CYS A 89 13.34 -14.90 -8.94
N PRO A 90 13.35 -13.73 -8.29
CA PRO A 90 12.23 -12.79 -8.33
C PRO A 90 11.89 -12.33 -9.77
N ASP A 91 10.71 -11.75 -9.97
CA ASP A 91 10.34 -11.13 -11.25
C ASP A 91 11.33 -10.03 -11.61
N GLU A 92 11.46 -9.79 -12.92
CA GLU A 92 12.36 -8.77 -13.48
C GLU A 92 13.86 -9.02 -13.20
N THR A 93 14.24 -10.28 -12.97
CA THR A 93 15.64 -10.70 -12.79
C THR A 93 16.08 -11.73 -13.83
N THR A 94 17.40 -11.88 -14.02
CA THR A 94 17.99 -12.85 -14.96
C THR A 94 18.81 -13.91 -14.22
N CYS A 95 18.55 -15.18 -14.48
CA CYS A 95 19.34 -16.28 -13.93
C CYS A 95 20.73 -16.35 -14.59
N CYS A 96 21.79 -16.24 -13.80
CA CYS A 96 23.18 -16.36 -14.21
C CYS A 96 23.93 -17.37 -13.34
N GLN A 97 24.86 -18.11 -13.91
CA GLN A 97 25.63 -19.11 -13.17
C GLN A 97 26.73 -18.48 -12.30
N LEU A 98 26.87 -18.97 -11.08
CA LEU A 98 27.91 -18.63 -10.09
C LEU A 98 29.17 -19.51 -10.26
N LEU A 99 30.23 -19.18 -9.51
CA LEU A 99 31.54 -19.86 -9.58
C LEU A 99 31.47 -21.35 -9.18
N ASP A 100 30.59 -21.69 -8.25
CA ASP A 100 30.36 -23.04 -7.73
C ASP A 100 29.43 -23.88 -8.64
N GLY A 101 28.99 -23.31 -9.77
CA GLY A 101 28.05 -23.93 -10.69
C GLY A 101 26.58 -23.78 -10.30
N SER A 102 26.28 -23.17 -9.15
CA SER A 102 24.91 -22.84 -8.74
C SER A 102 24.34 -21.65 -9.53
N TRP A 103 23.04 -21.38 -9.38
CA TRP A 103 22.38 -20.25 -10.04
C TRP A 103 22.27 -19.05 -9.12
N GLY A 104 22.50 -17.88 -9.70
CA GLY A 104 22.32 -16.58 -9.07
C GLY A 104 21.37 -15.70 -9.87
N CYS A 105 20.74 -14.75 -9.19
CA CYS A 105 19.84 -13.76 -9.75
C CYS A 105 20.59 -12.46 -10.01
N CYS A 106 20.56 -12.01 -11.25
CA CYS A 106 20.95 -10.66 -11.62
C CYS A 106 19.75 -9.72 -11.50
N PRO A 107 19.86 -8.60 -10.76
CA PRO A 107 18.78 -7.65 -10.56
C PRO A 107 18.53 -6.76 -11.79
N LEU A 108 18.58 -7.36 -12.98
CA LEU A 108 18.38 -6.73 -14.28
C LEU A 108 17.59 -7.70 -15.16
N VAL A 109 16.61 -7.16 -15.89
CA VAL A 109 15.96 -7.87 -16.98
C VAL A 109 16.95 -8.11 -18.12
N LYS A 110 16.94 -9.32 -18.67
CA LYS A 110 17.80 -9.74 -19.81
C LYS A 110 19.28 -9.36 -19.62
N ALA A 111 19.81 -9.60 -18.43
CA ALA A 111 21.19 -9.27 -18.08
C ALA A 111 22.19 -10.08 -18.92
N VAL A 112 23.31 -9.44 -19.27
CA VAL A 112 24.51 -10.09 -19.77
C VAL A 112 25.27 -10.68 -18.57
N CYS A 113 25.27 -12.00 -18.46
CA CYS A 113 26.04 -12.71 -17.44
C CYS A 113 27.54 -12.66 -17.78
N CYS A 114 28.34 -12.01 -16.94
CA CYS A 114 29.78 -11.90 -17.20
C CYS A 114 30.53 -13.20 -16.89
N GLU A 115 31.65 -13.41 -17.59
CA GLU A 115 32.46 -14.63 -17.49
C GLU A 115 33.14 -14.81 -16.13
N ASP A 116 33.26 -13.74 -15.35
CA ASP A 116 33.78 -13.76 -13.99
C ASP A 116 32.90 -14.55 -12.99
N LYS A 117 31.71 -14.99 -13.43
CA LYS A 117 30.73 -15.75 -12.62
C LYS A 117 30.29 -15.05 -11.32
N LEU A 118 30.65 -13.77 -11.14
CA LEU A 118 30.28 -12.95 -9.98
C LEU A 118 29.38 -11.78 -10.37
N HIS A 119 29.59 -11.19 -11.55
CA HIS A 119 28.89 -9.97 -11.95
C HIS A 119 28.05 -10.10 -13.21
N CYS A 120 27.16 -9.13 -13.41
CA CYS A 120 26.37 -8.99 -14.62
C CYS A 120 26.19 -7.54 -15.03
N CYS A 121 25.81 -7.40 -16.29
CA CYS A 121 25.64 -6.13 -16.96
C CYS A 121 24.25 -6.05 -17.64
N PRO A 122 23.72 -4.86 -17.89
CA PRO A 122 22.46 -4.68 -18.61
C PRO A 122 22.58 -5.08 -20.08
N GLU A 123 21.42 -5.36 -20.69
CA GLU A 123 21.30 -5.70 -22.12
C GLU A 123 21.99 -4.64 -23.02
N GLY A 124 22.70 -5.09 -24.04
CA GLY A 124 23.39 -4.20 -24.98
C GLY A 124 24.74 -3.66 -24.50
N THR A 125 25.27 -4.14 -23.37
CA THR A 125 26.62 -3.79 -22.88
C THR A 125 27.56 -4.98 -22.84
N LYS A 126 28.87 -4.70 -22.85
CA LYS A 126 29.94 -5.69 -22.76
C LYS A 126 30.62 -5.61 -21.39
N CYS A 127 30.89 -6.76 -20.79
CA CYS A 127 31.63 -6.85 -19.54
C CYS A 127 33.11 -6.54 -19.76
N ASP A 128 33.62 -5.48 -19.14
CA ASP A 128 35.05 -5.21 -18.97
C ASP A 128 35.46 -5.66 -17.55
N ILE A 129 35.86 -6.93 -17.46
CA ILE A 129 36.19 -7.59 -16.19
C ILE A 129 37.45 -6.98 -15.55
N ALA A 130 38.42 -6.54 -16.37
CA ALA A 130 39.67 -5.98 -15.88
C ALA A 130 39.47 -4.66 -15.11
N HIS A 131 38.43 -3.92 -15.47
CA HIS A 131 38.08 -2.65 -14.84
C HIS A 131 36.80 -2.72 -14.00
N SER A 132 36.17 -3.90 -13.91
CA SER A 132 34.89 -4.12 -13.23
C SER A 132 33.77 -3.19 -13.72
N ARG A 133 33.69 -2.97 -15.03
CA ARG A 133 32.70 -2.06 -15.66
C ARG A 133 31.93 -2.73 -16.79
N CYS A 134 30.68 -2.33 -16.96
CA CYS A 134 29.93 -2.58 -18.17
C CYS A 134 30.19 -1.43 -19.14
N VAL A 135 30.60 -1.74 -20.37
CA VAL A 135 30.87 -0.75 -21.42
C VAL A 135 29.84 -0.86 -22.53
N SER A 136 29.26 0.28 -22.92
CA SER A 136 28.34 0.39 -24.05
C SER A 136 29.06 0.89 -25.30
N ALA A 137 28.54 0.56 -26.48
CA ALA A 137 28.99 1.13 -27.75
C ALA A 137 28.85 2.67 -27.78
N SER A 138 27.98 3.23 -26.93
CA SER A 138 27.70 4.67 -26.79
C SER A 138 28.66 5.41 -25.85
N LEU A 139 29.81 4.82 -25.47
CA LEU A 139 30.82 5.37 -24.54
C LEU A 139 30.36 5.61 -23.08
N GLN A 140 29.15 5.17 -22.71
CA GLN A 140 28.72 5.13 -21.32
C GLN A 140 29.32 3.89 -20.64
N SER A 141 29.93 4.11 -19.47
CA SER A 141 30.44 3.02 -18.62
C SER A 141 29.87 3.15 -17.23
N PHE A 142 29.48 2.02 -16.64
CA PHE A 142 28.96 1.94 -15.29
C PHE A 142 29.51 0.70 -14.58
N PRO A 143 29.55 0.69 -13.23
CA PRO A 143 30.00 -0.48 -12.47
C PRO A 143 29.18 -1.72 -12.81
N MET A 144 29.82 -2.89 -12.78
CA MET A 144 29.10 -4.16 -12.91
C MET A 144 28.29 -4.44 -11.64
N LEU A 145 27.16 -5.13 -11.75
CA LEU A 145 26.32 -5.49 -10.61
C LEU A 145 26.67 -6.91 -10.14
N GLU A 146 26.72 -7.13 -8.83
CA GLU A 146 26.93 -8.46 -8.25
C GLU A 146 25.68 -9.35 -8.38
N LYS A 147 25.92 -10.65 -8.63
CA LYS A 147 24.90 -11.71 -8.64
C LYS A 147 24.52 -12.06 -7.20
N LEU A 148 23.23 -12.20 -6.94
CA LEU A 148 22.72 -12.72 -5.67
C LEU A 148 22.45 -14.23 -5.79
N PRO A 149 22.59 -15.05 -4.73
CA PRO A 149 22.23 -16.47 -4.80
C PRO A 149 20.74 -16.65 -5.12
N ALA A 150 20.41 -17.55 -6.05
CA ALA A 150 19.03 -17.86 -6.38
C ALA A 150 18.39 -18.72 -5.28
N ARG A 151 17.09 -18.54 -5.07
CA ARG A 151 16.34 -19.30 -4.07
C ARG A 151 16.12 -20.72 -4.58
N ARG A 152 16.35 -21.74 -3.75
CA ARG A 152 16.01 -23.12 -4.12
C ARG A 152 14.50 -23.35 -3.97
N ARG A 153 13.89 -24.02 -4.94
CA ARG A 153 12.52 -24.54 -4.84
C ARG A 153 12.52 -25.80 -3.99
N ASP A 154 12.45 -25.63 -2.68
CA ASP A 154 12.25 -26.76 -1.76
C ASP A 154 10.75 -27.09 -1.67
N ASN A 155 10.37 -28.24 -2.23
CA ASN A 155 9.00 -28.77 -2.21
C ASN A 155 8.68 -29.53 -0.92
N ASN A 156 9.05 -29.01 0.26
CA ASN A 156 8.62 -29.63 1.50
C ASN A 156 8.54 -28.64 2.65
N THR A 157 7.55 -28.88 3.51
CA THR A 157 7.25 -28.21 4.77
C THR A 157 8.50 -27.64 5.44
N VAL A 158 8.48 -26.34 5.77
CA VAL A 158 9.48 -25.69 6.64
C VAL A 158 9.57 -26.53 7.91
N SER A 159 10.62 -27.34 8.02
CA SER A 159 10.91 -27.95 9.29
C SER A 159 11.55 -26.85 10.14
N LEU A 160 11.26 -26.88 11.42
CA LEU A 160 11.60 -25.80 12.32
C LEU A 160 12.47 -26.42 13.40
N VAL A 161 13.75 -26.04 13.42
CA VAL A 161 14.70 -26.48 14.43
C VAL A 161 14.32 -25.81 15.74
N THR A 162 13.84 -26.62 16.67
CA THR A 162 13.49 -26.13 18.01
C THR A 162 14.79 -25.85 18.78
N CYS A 163 14.97 -24.61 19.22
CA CYS A 163 16.16 -24.21 19.95
C CYS A 163 16.22 -24.86 21.34
N PRO A 164 17.42 -25.04 21.92
CA PRO A 164 17.58 -25.63 23.23
C PRO A 164 16.76 -24.86 24.29
N GLY A 165 15.79 -25.50 24.94
CA GLY A 165 14.86 -24.84 25.87
C GLY A 165 13.44 -24.64 25.34
N GLY A 166 13.16 -25.01 24.08
CA GLY A 166 11.80 -25.29 23.59
C GLY A 166 10.87 -24.09 23.38
N LYS A 167 11.36 -22.87 23.60
CA LYS A 167 10.56 -21.62 23.52
C LYS A 167 10.73 -20.84 22.21
N SER A 168 11.75 -21.19 21.45
CA SER A 168 12.18 -20.49 20.25
C SER A 168 12.47 -21.51 19.17
N SER A 169 12.15 -21.20 17.93
CA SER A 169 12.41 -22.10 16.82
C SER A 169 12.97 -21.33 15.63
N CYS A 170 13.94 -21.94 14.96
CA CYS A 170 14.66 -21.38 13.83
C CYS A 170 14.39 -22.21 12.55
N PRO A 171 14.55 -21.61 11.36
CA PRO A 171 14.51 -22.36 10.09
C PRO A 171 15.57 -23.49 10.07
N ASP A 172 15.33 -24.54 9.29
CA ASP A 172 16.18 -25.75 9.21
C ASP A 172 17.67 -25.51 8.95
N SER A 173 18.03 -24.40 8.32
CA SER A 173 19.40 -24.03 7.99
C SER A 173 20.06 -23.05 8.98
N SER A 174 19.39 -22.76 10.11
CA SER A 174 19.82 -21.74 11.07
C SER A 174 20.26 -22.33 12.41
N THR A 175 21.35 -21.77 12.97
CA THR A 175 21.86 -22.17 14.29
C THR A 175 21.26 -21.32 15.41
N CYS A 176 20.79 -21.95 16.47
CA CYS A 176 20.25 -21.27 17.64
C CYS A 176 21.37 -20.72 18.55
N CYS A 177 21.47 -19.41 18.69
CA CYS A 177 22.44 -18.74 19.56
C CYS A 177 21.77 -17.95 20.69
N LEU A 178 22.31 -18.07 21.90
CA LEU A 178 21.75 -17.42 23.10
C LEU A 178 22.00 -15.91 23.12
N LEU A 179 20.93 -15.12 23.17
CA LEU A 179 20.94 -13.66 23.27
C LEU A 179 21.19 -13.19 24.72
N THR A 180 21.52 -11.92 24.88
CA THR A 180 21.73 -11.27 26.19
C THR A 180 20.47 -11.26 27.06
N SER A 181 19.29 -11.40 26.45
CA SER A 181 17.99 -11.51 27.15
C SER A 181 17.73 -12.88 27.78
N GLY A 182 18.53 -13.90 27.44
CA GLY A 182 18.31 -15.29 27.84
C GLY A 182 17.40 -16.09 26.90
N ASP A 183 16.90 -15.47 25.82
CA ASP A 183 16.18 -16.14 24.74
C ASP A 183 17.14 -16.54 23.60
N TYR A 184 16.66 -17.31 22.61
CA TYR A 184 17.48 -17.71 21.46
C TYR A 184 17.21 -16.83 20.23
N GLY A 185 18.27 -16.51 19.50
CA GLY A 185 18.23 -15.91 18.17
C GLY A 185 18.72 -16.91 17.12
N CYS A 186 18.30 -16.70 15.88
CA CYS A 186 18.70 -17.52 14.74
C CYS A 186 19.90 -16.88 14.05
N CYS A 187 20.96 -17.68 13.90
CA CYS A 187 22.07 -17.38 13.01
C CYS A 187 21.81 -18.00 11.66
N PRO A 188 22.01 -17.25 10.56
CA PRO A 188 21.68 -17.71 9.22
C PRO A 188 22.61 -18.80 8.69
N TYR A 189 23.70 -19.10 9.41
CA TYR A 189 24.64 -20.15 9.06
C TYR A 189 24.27 -21.48 9.76
N PRO A 190 24.38 -22.62 9.08
CA PRO A 190 24.40 -23.92 9.73
C PRO A 190 25.67 -24.05 10.57
N ASP A 191 25.57 -24.72 11.72
CA ASP A 191 26.67 -24.96 12.67
C ASP A 191 27.51 -23.71 13.02
N ALA A 192 26.82 -22.57 13.19
CA ALA A 192 27.44 -21.28 13.44
C ALA A 192 28.16 -21.23 14.80
N VAL A 193 29.28 -20.51 14.83
CA VAL A 193 29.98 -20.12 16.06
C VAL A 193 29.26 -18.93 16.68
N CYS A 194 28.57 -19.16 17.80
CA CYS A 194 27.93 -18.09 18.57
C CYS A 194 28.99 -17.24 19.30
N CYS A 195 29.12 -15.97 18.92
CA CYS A 195 30.05 -15.06 19.58
C CYS A 195 29.64 -14.75 21.03
N SER A 196 30.64 -14.46 21.88
CA SER A 196 30.43 -14.20 23.32
C SER A 196 29.81 -12.84 23.64
N ASP A 197 29.65 -11.97 22.65
CA ASP A 197 28.93 -10.69 22.78
C ASP A 197 27.40 -10.86 22.76
N HIS A 198 26.91 -12.08 22.53
CA HIS A 198 25.50 -12.44 22.44
C HIS A 198 24.71 -11.76 21.31
N ILE A 199 25.39 -11.08 20.38
CA ILE A 199 24.76 -10.28 19.30
C ILE A 199 25.19 -10.81 17.94
N HIS A 200 26.45 -11.21 17.78
CA HIS A 200 27.00 -11.65 16.50
C HIS A 200 27.19 -13.16 16.45
N CYS A 201 27.28 -13.69 15.23
CA CYS A 201 27.71 -15.06 15.01
C CYS A 201 28.49 -15.19 13.71
N CYS A 202 29.28 -16.24 13.68
CA CYS A 202 30.24 -16.51 12.62
C CYS A 202 29.99 -17.90 12.03
N PRO A 203 30.33 -18.12 10.75
CA PRO A 203 30.20 -19.42 10.12
C PRO A 203 31.15 -20.46 10.75
N GLU A 204 30.87 -21.74 10.54
CA GLU A 204 31.71 -22.84 11.01
C GLU A 204 33.18 -22.65 10.58
N GLY A 205 34.12 -22.99 11.46
CA GLY A 205 35.56 -22.91 11.17
C GLY A 205 36.17 -21.51 11.28
N THR A 206 35.40 -20.51 11.72
CA THR A 206 35.88 -19.14 11.94
C THR A 206 35.83 -18.75 13.42
N LYS A 207 36.68 -17.81 13.82
CA LYS A 207 36.73 -17.29 15.19
C LYS A 207 36.19 -15.87 15.22
N CYS A 208 35.37 -15.55 16.22
CA CYS A 208 34.87 -14.20 16.41
C CYS A 208 36.00 -13.26 16.84
N ASP A 209 36.28 -12.24 16.02
CA ASP A 209 37.00 -11.04 16.42
C ASP A 209 35.98 -9.95 16.80
N LEU A 210 35.77 -9.80 18.10
CA LEU A 210 34.81 -8.83 18.64
C LEU A 210 35.29 -7.39 18.53
N LEU A 211 36.60 -7.15 18.40
CA LEU A 211 37.16 -5.81 18.32
C LEU A 211 36.87 -5.17 16.96
N HIS A 212 36.95 -5.99 15.91
CA HIS A 212 36.68 -5.57 14.54
C HIS A 212 35.29 -6.00 14.03
N SER A 213 34.48 -6.64 14.88
CA SER A 213 33.18 -7.22 14.51
C SER A 213 33.28 -8.11 13.25
N ALA A 214 34.31 -8.95 13.21
CA ALA A 214 34.68 -9.77 12.06
C ALA A 214 34.83 -11.24 12.46
N CYS A 215 34.68 -12.12 11.49
CA CYS A 215 34.95 -13.54 11.60
C CYS A 215 36.30 -13.82 10.93
N VAL A 216 37.28 -14.26 11.71
CA VAL A 216 38.62 -14.55 11.19
C VAL A 216 38.76 -16.04 10.92
N SER A 217 39.17 -16.39 9.71
CA SER A 217 39.50 -17.76 9.29
C SER A 217 40.99 -17.86 8.95
N ALA A 218 41.53 -19.09 8.87
CA ALA A 218 42.92 -19.32 8.48
C ALA A 218 43.22 -18.93 7.00
N LEU A 219 42.21 -18.58 6.20
CA LEU A 219 42.33 -18.27 4.77
C LEU A 219 41.79 -16.87 4.37
N GLY A 220 41.36 -16.04 5.33
CA GLY A 220 40.85 -14.69 5.07
C GLY A 220 39.80 -14.19 6.08
N GLU A 221 39.58 -12.88 6.07
CA GLU A 221 38.73 -12.11 6.99
C GLU A 221 37.36 -11.82 6.35
N SER A 222 36.26 -12.09 7.07
CA SER A 222 34.89 -11.75 6.63
C SER A 222 34.12 -11.04 7.74
N SER A 223 33.10 -10.26 7.39
CA SER A 223 32.31 -9.49 8.36
C SER A 223 31.36 -10.39 9.17
N ALA A 224 31.20 -10.13 10.47
CA ALA A 224 30.30 -10.91 11.32
C ALA A 224 28.82 -10.61 11.04
N ALA A 225 27.98 -11.64 11.07
CA ALA A 225 26.54 -11.49 10.87
C ALA A 225 25.83 -11.16 12.19
N VAL A 226 24.78 -10.32 12.10
CA VAL A 226 23.90 -9.98 13.23
C VAL A 226 22.83 -11.07 13.39
N ARG A 227 22.57 -11.47 14.63
CA ARG A 227 21.53 -12.46 14.96
C ARG A 227 20.13 -11.91 14.69
N ILE A 228 19.27 -12.76 14.13
CA ILE A 228 17.86 -12.45 13.95
C ILE A 228 17.09 -13.00 15.17
N PRO A 229 16.13 -12.26 15.78
CA PRO A 229 15.30 -12.81 16.84
C PRO A 229 14.57 -14.08 16.35
N ALA A 230 14.69 -15.18 17.08
CA ALA A 230 13.99 -16.40 16.71
C ALA A 230 12.48 -16.20 16.82
N ALA A 231 11.72 -16.89 15.98
CA ALA A 231 10.27 -16.93 16.11
C ALA A 231 9.95 -17.50 17.50
N VAL A 232 9.41 -16.66 18.38
CA VAL A 232 8.92 -17.09 19.68
C VAL A 232 7.59 -17.78 19.41
N THR A 233 7.47 -19.05 19.77
CA THR A 233 6.16 -19.71 19.77
C THR A 233 5.29 -18.95 20.76
N GLU A 234 4.40 -18.09 20.26
CA GLU A 234 3.54 -17.19 21.04
C GLU A 234 2.81 -17.98 22.12
N LEU A 235 3.33 -17.93 23.35
CA LEU A 235 2.73 -18.61 24.50
C LEU A 235 1.59 -17.74 25.01
N ASN A 236 0.44 -17.83 24.35
CA ASN A 236 -0.79 -17.14 24.73
C ASN A 236 -1.20 -17.55 26.16
N SER A 237 -1.32 -16.61 27.08
CA SER A 237 -1.75 -16.89 28.45
C SER A 237 -3.26 -17.14 28.47
N LYS A 238 -3.66 -18.40 28.70
CA LYS A 238 -5.08 -18.77 28.79
C LYS A 238 -5.71 -18.16 30.03
N CYS A 239 -6.74 -17.34 29.82
CA CYS A 239 -7.53 -16.74 30.90
C CYS A 239 -8.66 -17.67 31.34
N ASP A 240 -9.29 -18.34 30.38
CA ASP A 240 -10.26 -19.41 30.60
C ASP A 240 -10.27 -20.41 29.41
N LYS A 241 -11.39 -21.12 29.21
CA LYS A 241 -11.53 -22.14 28.17
C LYS A 241 -11.60 -21.56 26.75
N SER A 242 -12.15 -20.36 26.57
CA SER A 242 -12.37 -19.72 25.25
C SER A 242 -11.58 -18.42 25.07
N THR A 243 -10.98 -17.89 26.14
CA THR A 243 -10.36 -16.57 26.18
C THR A 243 -8.89 -16.64 26.56
N SER A 244 -8.03 -15.98 25.78
CA SER A 244 -6.59 -15.97 25.96
C SER A 244 -5.98 -14.59 25.70
N CYS A 245 -4.82 -14.31 26.30
CA CYS A 245 -4.12 -13.04 26.15
C CYS A 245 -2.74 -13.22 25.49
N PRO A 246 -2.37 -12.37 24.51
CA PRO A 246 -1.16 -12.55 23.71
C PRO A 246 0.11 -12.50 24.58
N GLY A 247 1.04 -13.41 24.27
CA GLY A 247 2.30 -13.58 25.00
C GLY A 247 2.11 -13.73 26.51
N LYS A 248 2.95 -13.05 27.29
CA LYS A 248 2.96 -13.12 28.77
C LYS A 248 1.98 -12.14 29.45
N SER A 249 0.96 -11.67 28.74
CA SER A 249 -0.02 -10.71 29.26
C SER A 249 -0.80 -11.30 30.44
N THR A 250 -1.28 -10.45 31.35
CA THR A 250 -2.03 -10.87 32.55
C THR A 250 -3.53 -10.74 32.34
N CYS A 251 -4.27 -11.81 32.58
CA CYS A 251 -5.72 -11.81 32.50
C CYS A 251 -6.35 -11.02 33.66
N CYS A 252 -7.11 -9.98 33.36
CA CYS A 252 -7.82 -9.14 34.31
C CYS A 252 -9.30 -9.04 33.96
N LYS A 253 -10.18 -9.11 34.96
CA LYS A 253 -11.63 -8.97 34.72
C LYS A 253 -12.05 -7.51 34.53
N THR A 254 -13.03 -7.30 33.67
CA THR A 254 -13.76 -6.03 33.49
C THR A 254 -14.92 -5.93 34.48
N ALA A 255 -15.67 -4.81 34.44
CA ALA A 255 -16.82 -4.58 35.30
C ALA A 255 -18.02 -5.49 34.91
N SER A 256 -18.09 -5.91 33.64
CA SER A 256 -19.07 -6.88 33.14
C SER A 256 -18.74 -8.33 33.53
N GLY A 257 -17.54 -8.59 34.04
CA GLY A 257 -17.06 -9.93 34.38
C GLY A 257 -16.28 -10.64 33.27
N ASP A 258 -16.22 -10.04 32.07
CA ASP A 258 -15.44 -10.52 30.92
C ASP A 258 -13.93 -10.39 31.15
N TRP A 259 -13.15 -11.13 30.37
CA TRP A 259 -11.70 -11.06 30.41
C TRP A 259 -11.15 -9.95 29.51
N ALA A 260 -10.20 -9.20 30.07
CA ALA A 260 -9.34 -8.28 29.37
C ALA A 260 -7.87 -8.59 29.69
N CYS A 261 -6.97 -8.20 28.81
CA CYS A 261 -5.55 -8.43 28.94
C CYS A 261 -4.86 -7.18 29.47
N CYS A 262 -4.09 -7.31 30.53
CA CYS A 262 -3.05 -6.35 30.84
C CYS A 262 -1.78 -6.74 30.07
N PRO A 263 -1.20 -5.86 29.25
CA PRO A 263 -0.01 -6.18 28.44
C PRO A 263 1.26 -6.34 29.28
N LEU A 264 1.18 -6.18 30.60
CA LEU A 264 2.27 -6.43 31.54
C LEU A 264 2.21 -7.86 32.09
N PRO A 265 3.36 -8.54 32.24
CA PRO A 265 3.42 -9.83 32.89
C PRO A 265 3.23 -9.71 34.40
N GLN A 266 2.40 -10.59 34.96
CA GLN A 266 2.07 -10.64 36.41
C GLN A 266 1.58 -9.29 36.97
N ALA A 267 0.75 -8.59 36.20
CA ALA A 267 0.20 -7.29 36.56
C ALA A 267 -0.79 -7.39 37.73
N VAL A 268 -0.90 -6.29 38.48
CA VAL A 268 -1.94 -6.09 39.48
C VAL A 268 -3.16 -5.50 38.78
N CYS A 269 -4.27 -6.23 38.75
CA CYS A 269 -5.53 -5.74 38.18
C CYS A 269 -6.16 -4.72 39.14
N CYS A 270 -6.41 -3.50 38.67
CA CYS A 270 -7.00 -2.46 39.49
C CYS A 270 -8.52 -2.68 39.65
N ASN A 271 -9.05 -2.21 40.78
CA ASN A 271 -10.47 -2.32 41.15
C ASN A 271 -11.39 -1.41 40.33
N ASP A 272 -10.83 -0.53 39.52
CA ASP A 272 -11.59 0.30 38.57
C ASP A 272 -12.03 -0.49 37.33
N HIS A 273 -11.63 -1.75 37.24
CA HIS A 273 -11.96 -2.69 36.16
C HIS A 273 -11.44 -2.30 34.77
N GLU A 274 -10.79 -1.15 34.59
CA GLU A 274 -10.24 -0.67 33.32
C GLU A 274 -8.72 -0.68 33.28
N HIS A 275 -8.04 -0.53 34.43
CA HIS A 275 -6.59 -0.36 34.47
C HIS A 275 -5.87 -1.50 35.21
N CYS A 276 -4.56 -1.55 35.01
CA CYS A 276 -3.65 -2.48 35.66
C CYS A 276 -2.30 -1.81 35.96
N CYS A 277 -1.63 -2.33 36.98
CA CYS A 277 -0.33 -1.86 37.43
C CYS A 277 0.76 -2.93 37.30
N PRO A 278 2.03 -2.53 37.15
CA PRO A 278 3.14 -3.47 37.19
C PRO A 278 3.22 -4.23 38.52
N LYS A 279 3.86 -5.41 38.49
CA LYS A 279 4.06 -6.23 39.70
C LYS A 279 4.76 -5.42 40.81
N GLY A 280 4.16 -5.42 42.00
CA GLY A 280 4.71 -4.75 43.17
C GLY A 280 4.38 -3.25 43.26
N TYR A 281 3.49 -2.76 42.41
CA TYR A 281 2.81 -1.48 42.56
C TYR A 281 1.37 -1.69 43.01
N LYS A 282 0.82 -0.72 43.75
CA LYS A 282 -0.58 -0.68 44.19
C LYS A 282 -1.34 0.35 43.36
N CYS A 283 -2.53 0.00 42.93
CA CYS A 283 -3.39 0.93 42.19
C CYS A 283 -3.90 2.02 43.13
N ASN A 284 -3.57 3.27 42.82
CA ASN A 284 -4.19 4.45 43.41
C ASN A 284 -5.25 4.97 42.44
N VAL A 285 -6.50 4.60 42.70
CA VAL A 285 -7.64 4.90 41.84
C VAL A 285 -7.99 6.39 41.83
N THR A 286 -7.73 7.09 42.93
CA THR A 286 -8.01 8.52 43.06
C THR A 286 -7.05 9.35 42.23
N GLU A 287 -5.76 9.00 42.27
CA GLU A 287 -4.69 9.73 41.57
C GLU A 287 -4.39 9.19 40.17
N GLN A 288 -5.06 8.11 39.75
CA GLN A 288 -4.85 7.44 38.46
C GLN A 288 -3.42 6.94 38.25
N THR A 289 -2.80 6.45 39.32
CA THR A 289 -1.40 6.04 39.34
C THR A 289 -1.20 4.67 39.97
N CYS A 290 -0.03 4.09 39.70
CA CYS A 290 0.53 2.93 40.32
C CYS A 290 1.57 3.40 41.34
N ASP A 291 1.27 3.23 42.62
CA ASP A 291 2.12 3.67 43.72
C ASP A 291 2.93 2.51 44.29
N ARG A 292 4.19 2.78 44.64
CA ARG A 292 5.05 1.81 45.33
C ARG A 292 5.65 2.45 46.58
N PRO A 293 5.59 1.79 47.75
CA PRO A 293 6.25 2.31 48.94
C PRO A 293 7.75 2.44 48.71
N GLY A 294 8.28 3.66 48.79
CA GLY A 294 9.70 3.97 48.56
C GLY A 294 10.12 4.07 47.08
N GLY A 295 9.18 4.11 46.14
CA GLY A 295 9.45 4.25 44.70
C GLY A 295 8.67 5.41 44.06
N LEU A 296 8.95 5.67 42.78
CA LEU A 296 8.23 6.67 42.00
C LEU A 296 6.83 6.17 41.63
N SER A 297 5.81 7.01 41.77
CA SER A 297 4.45 6.76 41.26
C SER A 297 4.46 6.81 39.73
N LEU A 298 3.90 5.78 39.11
CA LEU A 298 3.81 5.64 37.66
C LEU A 298 2.37 5.83 37.20
N PRO A 299 2.11 6.32 35.98
CA PRO A 299 0.77 6.23 35.39
C PRO A 299 0.34 4.76 35.27
N TRP A 300 -0.90 4.45 35.62
CA TRP A 300 -1.46 3.11 35.40
C TRP A 300 -1.75 2.83 33.93
N LEU A 301 -1.86 1.55 33.56
CA LEU A 301 -2.01 1.15 32.16
C LEU A 301 -3.41 0.60 31.90
N ARG A 302 -4.02 0.95 30.77
CA ARG A 302 -5.33 0.40 30.38
C ARG A 302 -5.23 -1.06 29.95
N LYS A 303 -6.23 -1.85 30.32
CA LYS A 303 -6.45 -3.21 29.80
C LYS A 303 -6.86 -3.15 28.33
N VAL A 304 -6.53 -4.19 27.57
CA VAL A 304 -6.95 -4.38 26.17
C VAL A 304 -7.89 -5.58 26.04
N PRO A 305 -8.72 -5.68 24.99
CA PRO A 305 -9.63 -6.83 24.81
C PRO A 305 -8.87 -8.16 24.71
N ALA A 306 -9.42 -9.21 25.30
CA ALA A 306 -8.85 -10.55 25.21
C ALA A 306 -9.28 -11.31 23.94
N LEU A 307 -8.44 -12.23 23.46
CA LEU A 307 -8.69 -13.01 22.27
C LEU A 307 -9.69 -14.12 22.58
N GLN A 308 -10.84 -14.10 21.92
CA GLN A 308 -11.85 -15.15 22.02
C GLN A 308 -11.70 -16.16 20.88
N THR A 309 -11.82 -17.44 21.19
CA THR A 309 -11.90 -18.53 20.21
C THR A 309 -13.32 -19.06 20.26
N GLU A 310 -14.20 -18.61 19.36
CA GLU A 310 -15.59 -19.11 19.33
C GLU A 310 -15.96 -19.63 17.94
N SER A 311 -16.46 -20.86 17.96
CA SER A 311 -17.09 -21.58 16.87
C SER A 311 -18.32 -20.84 16.35
N SER A 312 -18.47 -20.91 15.03
CA SER A 312 -19.61 -20.44 14.24
C SER A 312 -20.97 -20.87 14.79
N LEU A 313 -21.85 -19.90 15.07
CA LEU A 313 -23.29 -19.92 14.78
C LEU A 313 -23.78 -18.45 14.67
N ALA A 314 -24.58 -18.20 13.65
CA ALA A 314 -24.92 -16.88 13.11
C ALA A 314 -25.59 -15.90 14.10
N VAL A 315 -25.24 -14.61 14.00
CA VAL A 315 -26.13 -13.42 13.88
C VAL A 315 -25.27 -12.14 13.95
N SER A 316 -25.42 -11.29 12.92
CA SER A 316 -25.03 -9.88 12.79
C SER A 316 -23.53 -9.52 12.71
N GLY A 317 -23.17 -8.86 11.60
CA GLY A 317 -21.82 -8.54 11.15
C GLY A 317 -20.98 -7.58 12.03
N PRO A 318 -19.78 -7.22 11.55
CA PRO A 318 -18.73 -6.58 12.35
C PRO A 318 -19.17 -5.20 12.85
N THR A 319 -19.19 -5.03 14.17
CA THR A 319 -19.39 -3.72 14.80
C THR A 319 -18.17 -2.85 14.50
N ARG A 320 -18.35 -1.82 13.66
CA ARG A 320 -17.32 -0.83 13.30
C ARG A 320 -16.66 -0.23 14.55
N PRO A 321 -15.33 0.07 14.53
CA PRO A 321 -14.68 0.74 15.64
C PRO A 321 -15.34 2.12 15.87
N ALA A 322 -15.73 2.41 17.10
CA ALA A 322 -16.39 3.67 17.44
C ALA A 322 -15.49 4.86 17.08
N ARG A 323 -15.97 5.75 16.19
CA ARG A 323 -15.24 6.91 15.66
C ARG A 323 -15.64 8.19 16.41
N ASN A 324 -14.70 9.14 16.60
CA ASN A 324 -15.06 10.48 17.08
C ASN A 324 -15.51 11.32 15.88
N MET A 325 -16.78 11.70 15.89
CA MET A 325 -17.42 12.36 14.77
C MET A 325 -17.04 13.85 14.78
N CYS A 326 -16.45 14.34 13.69
CA CYS A 326 -16.06 15.73 13.52
C CYS A 326 -17.22 16.56 12.95
N ASP A 327 -17.98 15.99 12.01
CA ASP A 327 -19.24 16.51 11.49
C ASP A 327 -20.17 15.37 11.03
N ALA A 328 -21.29 15.68 10.38
CA ALA A 328 -22.28 14.68 9.99
C ALA A 328 -21.77 13.53 9.08
N THR A 329 -20.64 13.71 8.40
CA THR A 329 -20.11 12.74 7.41
C THR A 329 -18.64 12.40 7.62
N THR A 330 -17.98 13.08 8.54
CA THR A 330 -16.52 13.06 8.68
C THR A 330 -16.14 12.69 10.10
N SER A 331 -15.30 11.67 10.21
CA SER A 331 -14.95 11.10 11.49
C SER A 331 -13.45 10.86 11.60
N CYS A 332 -12.95 10.87 12.83
CA CYS A 332 -11.58 10.52 13.11
C CYS A 332 -11.49 9.19 13.90
N PRO A 333 -10.30 8.58 13.96
CA PRO A 333 -10.04 7.46 14.86
C PRO A 333 -10.12 7.89 16.35
N LYS A 334 -10.42 6.95 17.25
CA LYS A 334 -10.41 7.24 18.70
C LYS A 334 -9.07 7.88 19.14
N ASP A 335 -9.16 8.73 20.16
CA ASP A 335 -8.03 9.44 20.77
C ASP A 335 -7.31 10.47 19.87
N THR A 336 -8.00 10.92 18.82
CA THR A 336 -7.57 12.04 17.96
C THR A 336 -8.41 13.29 18.18
N THR A 337 -7.96 14.45 17.71
CA THR A 337 -8.72 15.72 17.77
C THR A 337 -9.14 16.17 16.39
N CYS A 338 -10.42 16.43 16.20
CA CYS A 338 -10.96 17.03 14.98
C CYS A 338 -10.49 18.50 14.87
N CYS A 339 -9.74 18.80 13.84
CA CYS A 339 -9.26 20.15 13.53
C CYS A 339 -9.80 20.57 12.17
N PHE A 340 -10.61 21.62 12.16
CA PHE A 340 -11.09 22.20 10.91
C PHE A 340 -9.95 22.94 10.20
N MET A 341 -9.88 22.81 8.88
CA MET A 341 -8.85 23.41 8.04
C MET A 341 -9.48 24.54 7.23
N ASP A 342 -9.35 25.78 7.69
CA ASP A 342 -10.07 26.94 7.13
C ASP A 342 -9.74 27.19 5.65
N ARG A 343 -8.51 26.88 5.21
CA ARG A 343 -8.10 27.08 3.81
C ARG A 343 -8.73 26.08 2.85
N THR A 344 -8.96 24.85 3.29
CA THR A 344 -9.46 23.75 2.45
C THR A 344 -10.93 23.42 2.72
N HIS A 345 -11.54 24.02 3.75
CA HIS A 345 -12.90 23.76 4.22
C HIS A 345 -13.16 22.28 4.52
N LYS A 346 -12.14 21.56 5.01
CA LYS A 346 -12.20 20.12 5.33
C LYS A 346 -11.73 19.86 6.76
N TRP A 347 -12.12 18.71 7.31
CA TRP A 347 -11.64 18.25 8.61
C TRP A 347 -10.34 17.45 8.48
N GLY A 348 -9.42 17.70 9.41
CA GLY A 348 -8.23 16.89 9.64
C GLY A 348 -8.24 16.32 11.06
N CYS A 349 -7.66 15.14 11.24
CA CYS A 349 -7.47 14.49 12.52
C CYS A 349 -6.07 14.79 13.05
N CYS A 350 -5.98 15.51 14.15
CA CYS A 350 -4.73 15.58 14.88
C CYS A 350 -4.51 14.25 15.64
N PRO A 351 -3.34 13.58 15.50
CA PRO A 351 -3.05 12.30 16.16
C PRO A 351 -2.84 12.41 17.69
N LEU A 352 -3.28 13.52 18.30
CA LEU A 352 -3.19 13.79 19.72
C LEU A 352 -4.60 14.07 20.27
N PRO A 353 -4.93 13.58 21.47
CA PRO A 353 -6.19 13.91 22.13
C PRO A 353 -6.15 15.34 22.69
N LYS A 354 -7.24 16.09 22.52
CA LYS A 354 -7.40 17.49 22.97
C LYS A 354 -6.28 18.43 22.48
N ALA A 355 -5.86 18.24 21.23
CA ALA A 355 -4.82 19.04 20.60
C ALA A 355 -5.28 20.48 20.32
N VAL A 356 -4.32 21.41 20.26
CA VAL A 356 -4.53 22.77 19.79
C VAL A 356 -4.40 22.78 18.27
N CYS A 357 -5.47 23.15 17.57
CA CYS A 357 -5.48 23.24 16.11
C CYS A 357 -4.80 24.53 15.66
N CYS A 358 -3.73 24.41 14.88
CA CYS A 358 -3.02 25.57 14.37
C CYS A 358 -3.71 26.13 13.11
N ASN A 359 -3.64 27.46 12.94
CA ASN A 359 -4.30 28.23 11.86
C ASN A 359 -3.60 28.12 10.49
N ASP A 360 -2.44 27.48 10.47
CA ASP A 360 -1.70 27.14 9.25
C ASP A 360 -2.45 26.11 8.37
N GLY A 361 -3.42 25.41 8.96
CA GLY A 361 -4.33 24.51 8.26
C GLY A 361 -3.92 23.05 8.39
N ASN A 362 -2.63 22.72 8.43
CA ASN A 362 -2.16 21.33 8.35
C ASN A 362 -1.48 20.80 9.62
N HIS A 363 -1.22 21.64 10.63
CA HIS A 363 -0.53 21.20 11.86
C HIS A 363 -1.34 21.42 13.14
N CYS A 364 -0.95 20.69 14.18
CA CYS A 364 -1.53 20.75 15.50
C CYS A 364 -0.47 20.62 16.59
N CYS A 365 -0.77 21.17 17.76
CA CYS A 365 0.10 21.16 18.92
C CYS A 365 -0.51 20.37 20.07
N PRO A 366 0.29 19.77 20.96
CA PRO A 366 -0.22 19.11 22.15
C PRO A 366 -0.99 20.08 23.05
N SER A 367 -1.91 19.56 23.86
CA SER A 367 -2.72 20.38 24.75
C SER A 367 -1.85 21.28 25.65
N GLY A 368 -2.21 22.57 25.71
CA GLY A 368 -1.50 23.57 26.49
C GLY A 368 -0.20 24.10 25.86
N HIS A 369 0.07 23.80 24.59
CA HIS A 369 1.13 24.44 23.79
C HIS A 369 0.51 25.47 22.83
N THR A 370 1.28 26.52 22.51
CA THR A 370 0.93 27.56 21.54
C THR A 370 1.61 27.27 20.21
N CYS A 371 0.88 27.43 19.10
CA CYS A 371 1.44 27.29 17.76
C CYS A 371 2.33 28.50 17.42
N GLU A 372 3.56 28.27 16.96
CA GLU A 372 4.47 29.28 16.43
C GLU A 372 4.72 29.05 14.92
N PRO A 373 3.86 29.58 14.02
CA PRO A 373 3.92 29.28 12.58
C PRO A 373 5.23 29.69 11.89
N HIS A 374 5.91 30.72 12.40
CA HIS A 374 7.18 31.20 11.84
C HIS A 374 8.37 30.29 12.18
N ARG A 375 8.22 29.36 13.14
CA ARG A 375 9.29 28.46 13.60
C ARG A 375 8.93 26.99 13.42
N SER A 376 7.77 26.71 12.83
CA SER A 376 7.24 25.37 12.62
C SER A 376 7.22 24.53 13.90
N SER A 377 6.87 25.16 15.02
CA SER A 377 7.01 24.56 16.36
C SER A 377 5.86 24.91 17.30
N CYS A 378 5.73 24.10 18.35
CA CYS A 378 4.83 24.30 19.48
C CYS A 378 5.62 24.75 20.70
N SER A 379 5.21 25.83 21.34
CA SER A 379 5.87 26.39 22.53
C SER A 379 5.00 26.23 23.78
N LYS A 380 5.60 25.83 24.89
CA LYS A 380 4.99 25.89 26.22
C LYS A 380 6.01 26.38 27.25
N GLY A 381 6.00 27.68 27.53
CA GLY A 381 7.03 28.31 28.34
C GLY A 381 8.40 28.24 27.64
N PRO A 382 9.47 27.73 28.30
CA PRO A 382 10.80 27.61 27.68
C PRO A 382 10.95 26.39 26.77
N HIS A 383 9.98 25.48 26.74
CA HIS A 383 10.06 24.25 25.95
C HIS A 383 9.45 24.46 24.56
N VAL A 384 10.25 24.17 23.53
CA VAL A 384 9.88 24.25 22.11
C VAL A 384 10.04 22.86 21.50
N ILE A 385 8.96 22.33 20.92
CA ILE A 385 8.93 21.04 20.24
C ILE A 385 8.41 21.21 18.81
N PRO A 386 8.75 20.31 17.86
CA PRO A 386 8.13 20.33 16.53
C PRO A 386 6.61 20.14 16.62
N TRP A 387 5.86 20.79 15.73
CA TRP A 387 4.42 20.56 15.62
C TRP A 387 4.07 19.23 14.93
N PHE A 388 2.87 18.73 15.15
CA PHE A 388 2.40 17.46 14.59
C PHE A 388 1.56 17.72 13.35
N ALA A 389 1.77 16.94 12.29
CA ALA A 389 0.93 17.01 11.09
C ALA A 389 -0.46 16.41 11.37
N LYS A 390 -1.50 17.04 10.82
CA LYS A 390 -2.86 16.50 10.80
C LYS A 390 -2.94 15.38 9.76
N LEU A 391 -3.66 14.32 10.10
CA LEU A 391 -4.07 13.27 9.16
C LEU A 391 -5.38 13.68 8.48
N SER A 392 -5.65 13.19 7.26
CA SER A 392 -6.95 13.39 6.64
C SER A 392 -8.04 12.67 7.44
N ALA A 393 -9.16 13.34 7.69
CA ALA A 393 -10.27 12.69 8.36
C ALA A 393 -10.95 11.66 7.45
N GLN A 394 -11.42 10.57 8.06
CA GLN A 394 -12.09 9.51 7.33
C GLN A 394 -13.49 10.00 6.95
N SER A 395 -13.65 10.30 5.67
CA SER A 395 -14.95 10.40 5.02
C SER A 395 -15.33 9.01 4.54
N GLU A 396 -16.42 8.47 5.07
CA GLU A 396 -17.03 7.28 4.49
C GLU A 396 -17.70 7.66 3.16
N PRO A 397 -17.37 7.01 2.03
CA PRO A 397 -18.35 6.86 0.96
C PRO A 397 -19.49 6.04 1.57
N GLY A 398 -20.71 6.55 1.52
CA GLY A 398 -21.86 5.91 2.15
C GLY A 398 -21.95 4.42 1.81
N ASP A 399 -22.02 3.61 2.85
CA ASP A 399 -22.41 2.20 2.81
C ASP A 399 -23.70 2.05 1.98
N VAL A 400 -23.67 1.11 1.04
CA VAL A 400 -24.61 1.02 -0.07
C VAL A 400 -25.97 0.57 0.46
N THR A 401 -26.89 1.52 0.62
CA THR A 401 -28.32 1.23 0.64
C THR A 401 -29.00 2.20 -0.33
N ASP A 402 -29.76 1.64 -1.27
CA ASP A 402 -30.49 2.45 -2.25
C ASP A 402 -31.39 3.46 -1.53
N VAL A 403 -31.35 4.71 -1.99
CA VAL A 403 -32.18 5.80 -1.47
C VAL A 403 -33.61 5.52 -1.90
N LYS A 404 -34.41 4.98 -0.98
CA LYS A 404 -35.83 4.68 -1.22
C LYS A 404 -36.62 5.98 -1.35
N CYS A 405 -37.17 6.23 -2.54
CA CYS A 405 -37.96 7.43 -2.85
C CYS A 405 -39.44 7.22 -2.52
N ASP A 406 -39.97 6.02 -2.82
CA ASP A 406 -41.30 5.55 -2.41
C ASP A 406 -41.33 4.00 -2.34
N ASP A 407 -42.53 3.41 -2.22
CA ASP A 407 -42.69 1.94 -2.14
C ASP A 407 -42.33 1.19 -3.43
N LYS A 408 -42.13 1.89 -4.56
CA LYS A 408 -41.87 1.29 -5.88
C LYS A 408 -40.56 1.78 -6.54
N SER A 409 -39.94 2.82 -6.01
CA SER A 409 -38.84 3.54 -6.66
C SER A 409 -37.72 3.77 -5.65
N SER A 410 -36.53 3.31 -6.01
CA SER A 410 -35.30 3.53 -5.26
C SER A 410 -34.21 4.03 -6.20
N CYS A 411 -33.34 4.89 -5.70
CA CYS A 411 -32.22 5.43 -6.46
C CYS A 411 -30.89 4.92 -5.89
N ALA A 412 -29.89 4.74 -6.75
CA ALA A 412 -28.58 4.25 -6.35
C ALA A 412 -27.94 5.11 -5.23
N SER A 413 -27.09 4.49 -4.42
CA SER A 413 -26.38 5.18 -3.33
C SER A 413 -25.63 6.42 -3.84
N GLY A 414 -25.79 7.55 -3.14
CA GLY A 414 -25.19 8.83 -3.52
C GLY A 414 -26.04 9.73 -4.44
N THR A 415 -27.29 9.35 -4.70
CA THR A 415 -28.25 10.14 -5.50
C THR A 415 -29.36 10.74 -4.63
N THR A 416 -30.11 11.72 -5.17
CA THR A 416 -31.25 12.35 -4.48
C THR A 416 -32.54 12.15 -5.27
N CYS A 417 -33.60 11.71 -4.59
CA CYS A 417 -34.92 11.56 -5.18
C CYS A 417 -35.56 12.94 -5.47
N CYS A 418 -35.84 13.23 -6.74
CA CYS A 418 -36.58 14.40 -7.18
C CYS A 418 -37.86 13.98 -7.89
N LYS A 419 -38.98 14.62 -7.53
CA LYS A 419 -40.28 14.31 -8.12
C LYS A 419 -40.41 14.94 -9.50
N LEU A 420 -40.75 14.15 -10.52
CA LEU A 420 -40.94 14.59 -11.90
C LEU A 420 -42.32 15.23 -12.11
N GLN A 421 -42.52 15.96 -13.20
CA GLN A 421 -43.83 16.55 -13.54
C GLN A 421 -44.94 15.49 -13.70
N THR A 422 -44.57 14.25 -14.03
CA THR A 422 -45.50 13.10 -14.15
C THR A 422 -46.01 12.59 -12.80
N GLY A 423 -45.42 13.04 -11.69
CA GLY A 423 -45.71 12.56 -10.33
C GLY A 423 -44.85 11.37 -9.89
N GLU A 424 -44.06 10.81 -10.80
CA GLU A 424 -43.10 9.73 -10.56
C GLU A 424 -41.79 10.27 -9.96
N TRP A 425 -40.99 9.40 -9.35
CA TRP A 425 -39.68 9.76 -8.83
C TRP A 425 -38.58 9.64 -9.87
N GLY A 426 -37.62 10.55 -9.82
CA GLY A 426 -36.38 10.54 -10.58
C GLY A 426 -35.16 10.65 -9.67
N CYS A 427 -34.04 10.14 -10.12
CA CYS A 427 -32.77 10.12 -9.42
C CYS A 427 -31.85 11.24 -9.92
N CYS A 428 -31.57 12.20 -9.04
CA CYS A 428 -30.56 13.22 -9.28
C CYS A 428 -29.18 12.65 -8.89
N PRO A 429 -28.14 12.73 -9.74
CA PRO A 429 -26.81 12.18 -9.47
C PRO A 429 -26.03 12.92 -8.37
N LEU A 430 -26.61 13.95 -7.75
CA LEU A 430 -26.01 14.74 -6.69
C LEU A 430 -26.52 14.28 -5.33
N VAL A 431 -25.62 14.25 -4.33
CA VAL A 431 -25.95 13.94 -2.94
C VAL A 431 -26.66 15.13 -2.29
N LYS A 432 -27.81 14.90 -1.65
CA LYS A 432 -28.64 15.94 -0.98
C LYS A 432 -28.94 17.15 -1.88
N ALA A 433 -29.30 16.89 -3.13
CA ALA A 433 -29.57 17.89 -4.14
C ALA A 433 -30.83 18.72 -3.83
N VAL A 434 -30.85 19.96 -4.30
CA VAL A 434 -32.05 20.80 -4.34
C VAL A 434 -32.77 20.53 -5.66
N CYS A 435 -33.95 19.94 -5.61
CA CYS A 435 -34.78 19.72 -6.79
C CYS A 435 -35.36 21.05 -7.27
N CYS A 436 -35.18 21.36 -8.55
CA CYS A 436 -35.64 22.62 -9.11
C CYS A 436 -37.14 22.58 -9.41
N ALA A 437 -37.76 23.75 -9.51
CA ALA A 437 -39.21 23.89 -9.70
C ALA A 437 -39.71 23.39 -11.07
N ASP A 438 -38.80 23.15 -12.01
CA ASP A 438 -39.10 22.57 -13.31
C ASP A 438 -39.32 21.06 -13.27
N HIS A 439 -39.00 20.40 -12.15
CA HIS A 439 -39.10 18.96 -11.94
C HIS A 439 -38.28 18.11 -12.91
N GLU A 440 -37.31 18.70 -13.60
CA GLU A 440 -36.41 18.00 -14.53
C GLU A 440 -34.95 18.15 -14.13
N HIS A 441 -34.64 19.20 -13.36
CA HIS A 441 -33.28 19.50 -12.95
C HIS A 441 -33.11 19.58 -11.43
N CYS A 442 -31.86 19.46 -11.01
CA CYS A 442 -31.44 19.54 -9.63
C CYS A 442 -30.11 20.31 -9.49
N CYS A 443 -29.91 20.92 -8.33
CA CYS A 443 -28.73 21.68 -7.97
C CYS A 443 -28.00 21.09 -6.76
N PRO A 444 -26.68 21.33 -6.62
CA PRO A 444 -25.95 20.93 -5.42
C PRO A 444 -26.51 21.56 -4.15
N GLN A 445 -26.29 20.93 -3.01
CA GLN A 445 -26.73 21.46 -1.71
C GLN A 445 -26.19 22.88 -1.48
N GLY A 446 -27.08 23.80 -1.11
CA GLY A 446 -26.73 25.21 -0.82
C GLY A 446 -26.68 26.11 -2.05
N TYR A 447 -27.05 25.62 -3.24
CA TYR A 447 -27.30 26.43 -4.43
C TYR A 447 -28.81 26.62 -4.64
N THR A 448 -29.20 27.74 -5.24
CA THR A 448 -30.56 28.06 -5.65
C THR A 448 -30.70 27.91 -7.16
N CYS A 449 -31.75 27.23 -7.62
CA CYS A 449 -32.01 27.08 -9.05
C CYS A 449 -32.45 28.42 -9.66
N ASN A 450 -31.67 28.94 -10.61
CA ASN A 450 -32.08 30.02 -11.49
C ASN A 450 -32.54 29.45 -12.84
N MET A 451 -33.86 29.37 -13.00
CA MET A 451 -34.48 28.81 -14.19
C MET A 451 -34.36 29.71 -15.43
N GLN A 452 -34.13 31.01 -15.24
CA GLN A 452 -33.99 31.97 -16.35
C GLN A 452 -32.65 31.83 -17.06
N THR A 453 -31.60 31.47 -16.30
CA THR A 453 -30.22 31.34 -16.80
C THR A 453 -29.80 29.90 -17.00
N GLY A 454 -30.59 28.93 -16.50
CA GLY A 454 -30.25 27.51 -16.56
C GLY A 454 -29.12 27.12 -15.60
N THR A 455 -28.94 27.88 -14.51
CA THR A 455 -27.80 27.70 -13.60
C THR A 455 -28.22 27.60 -12.13
N CYS A 456 -27.43 26.89 -11.35
CA CYS A 456 -27.43 26.84 -9.91
C CYS A 456 -26.55 27.97 -9.38
N GLU A 457 -27.12 28.90 -8.61
CA GLU A 457 -26.41 30.06 -8.07
C GLU A 457 -26.23 29.93 -6.55
N LYS A 458 -25.02 30.20 -6.05
CA LYS A 458 -24.74 30.28 -4.61
C LYS A 458 -24.49 31.73 -4.20
N LYS A 459 -25.35 32.26 -3.34
CA LYS A 459 -25.24 33.64 -2.82
C LYS A 459 -24.73 33.60 -1.38
N SER A 460 -23.73 34.42 -1.06
CA SER A 460 -23.34 34.71 0.33
C SER A 460 -23.31 36.22 0.53
N HIS A 461 -24.00 36.73 1.55
CA HIS A 461 -24.10 38.17 1.82
C HIS A 461 -24.45 38.98 0.57
N GLU A 462 -25.51 38.55 -0.15
CA GLU A 462 -26.06 39.20 -1.37
C GLU A 462 -25.13 39.25 -2.60
N ALA A 463 -23.89 38.76 -2.51
CA ALA A 463 -23.00 38.59 -3.64
C ALA A 463 -23.06 37.16 -4.21
N LEU A 464 -22.98 37.06 -5.54
CA LEU A 464 -22.96 35.80 -6.29
C LEU A 464 -21.56 35.18 -6.22
N VAL A 465 -21.41 34.07 -5.49
CA VAL A 465 -20.13 33.43 -5.17
C VAL A 465 -19.75 32.37 -6.20
N GLY A 466 -20.74 31.75 -6.86
CA GLY A 466 -20.49 30.74 -7.89
C GLY A 466 -21.75 30.32 -8.64
N THR A 467 -21.56 29.98 -9.91
CA THR A 467 -22.61 29.48 -10.82
C THR A 467 -22.21 28.14 -11.40
N VAL A 468 -23.10 27.16 -11.35
CA VAL A 468 -22.90 25.81 -11.92
C VAL A 468 -24.09 25.48 -12.83
N PRO A 469 -23.92 24.76 -13.94
CA PRO A 469 -25.06 24.33 -14.77
C PRO A 469 -26.05 23.44 -14.00
N LEU A 470 -27.33 23.53 -14.36
CA LEU A 470 -28.37 22.62 -13.84
C LEU A 470 -28.06 21.16 -14.21
N SER A 471 -28.19 20.24 -13.24
CA SER A 471 -28.00 18.81 -13.46
C SER A 471 -29.33 18.12 -13.73
N ARG A 472 -29.39 17.18 -14.69
CA ARG A 472 -30.65 16.52 -15.07
C ARG A 472 -30.99 15.36 -14.13
N VAL A 473 -32.27 15.21 -13.81
CA VAL A 473 -32.80 14.08 -13.05
C VAL A 473 -33.05 12.91 -14.02
N VAL A 474 -32.51 11.72 -13.70
CA VAL A 474 -32.63 10.49 -14.50
C VAL A 474 -33.79 9.65 -13.99
N ARG A 475 -34.56 8.96 -14.84
CA ARG A 475 -35.64 8.08 -14.38
C ARG A 475 -35.04 6.79 -13.76
N PRO A 476 -35.58 6.27 -12.65
CA PRO A 476 -35.18 4.97 -12.13
C PRO A 476 -35.66 3.92 -13.13
N GLU A 477 -34.74 3.19 -13.74
CA GLU A 477 -35.12 2.06 -14.57
C GLU A 477 -35.79 0.99 -13.68
N PRO A 478 -36.89 0.36 -14.11
CA PRO A 478 -37.49 -0.72 -13.35
C PRO A 478 -36.48 -1.86 -13.27
N GLY A 479 -36.14 -2.28 -12.05
CA GLY A 479 -35.39 -3.50 -11.80
C GLY A 479 -36.13 -4.70 -12.40
N GLY A 480 -35.76 -5.05 -13.63
CA GLY A 480 -36.00 -6.34 -14.22
C GLY A 480 -34.99 -7.30 -13.62
N ALA A 481 -35.45 -8.12 -12.67
CA ALA A 481 -34.90 -9.45 -12.50
C ALA A 481 -35.22 -10.24 -13.77
N GLU A 482 -34.40 -10.08 -14.81
CA GLU A 482 -34.26 -11.03 -15.89
C GLU A 482 -32.86 -11.63 -15.77
N GLY A 483 -32.76 -12.93 -16.02
CA GLY A 483 -31.69 -13.80 -15.55
C GLY A 483 -30.29 -13.29 -15.86
N ASP A 484 -29.38 -13.65 -14.95
CA ASP A 484 -28.01 -14.00 -15.31
C ASP A 484 -28.10 -15.14 -16.34
N GLU A 485 -28.43 -14.83 -17.59
CA GLU A 485 -28.39 -15.80 -18.69
C GLU A 485 -26.98 -15.77 -19.24
N ASP A 486 -26.13 -16.63 -18.67
CA ASP A 486 -24.83 -16.91 -19.25
C ASP A 486 -25.00 -17.36 -20.72
N VAL A 487 -24.16 -16.83 -21.60
CA VAL A 487 -24.17 -17.19 -23.02
C VAL A 487 -23.53 -18.57 -23.17
N PRO A 488 -24.23 -19.59 -23.71
CA PRO A 488 -23.65 -20.89 -23.95
C PRO A 488 -22.62 -20.79 -25.08
N CYS A 489 -21.38 -21.13 -24.77
CA CYS A 489 -20.26 -21.10 -25.70
C CYS A 489 -20.27 -22.30 -26.66
N ASP A 490 -20.83 -23.43 -26.24
CA ASP A 490 -20.82 -24.67 -26.97
C ASP A 490 -22.24 -25.21 -27.24
N SER A 491 -22.35 -26.12 -28.20
CA SER A 491 -23.63 -26.71 -28.59
C SER A 491 -24.24 -27.65 -27.53
N ALA A 492 -23.44 -28.09 -26.54
CA ALA A 492 -23.92 -28.95 -25.44
C ALA A 492 -24.27 -28.15 -24.17
N GLY A 493 -23.91 -26.87 -24.09
CA GLY A 493 -24.21 -25.98 -22.97
C GLY A 493 -23.40 -26.25 -21.70
N GLU A 494 -22.26 -26.94 -21.80
CA GLU A 494 -21.36 -27.16 -20.66
C GLU A 494 -20.50 -25.93 -20.35
N PHE A 495 -20.17 -25.12 -21.36
CA PHE A 495 -19.34 -23.93 -21.19
C PHE A 495 -20.17 -22.67 -21.34
N HIS A 496 -20.13 -21.82 -20.33
CA HIS A 496 -20.95 -20.61 -20.22
C HIS A 496 -20.05 -19.41 -19.89
N CYS A 497 -20.34 -18.26 -20.50
CA CYS A 497 -19.65 -17.01 -20.20
C CYS A 497 -20.67 -15.93 -19.80
N PRO A 498 -20.31 -15.00 -18.89
CA PRO A 498 -21.16 -13.87 -18.52
C PRO A 498 -21.57 -13.05 -19.76
N GLU A 499 -22.73 -12.38 -19.74
CA GLU A 499 -23.28 -11.62 -20.90
C GLU A 499 -22.30 -10.62 -21.56
N ARG A 500 -21.29 -10.18 -20.82
CA ARG A 500 -20.30 -9.19 -21.29
C ARG A 500 -19.01 -9.79 -21.83
N ASP A 501 -18.88 -11.11 -21.81
CA ASP A 501 -17.69 -11.83 -22.21
C ASP A 501 -17.88 -12.53 -23.55
N THR A 502 -16.79 -12.69 -24.30
CA THR A 502 -16.81 -13.37 -25.61
C THR A 502 -16.25 -14.78 -25.47
N CYS A 503 -17.01 -15.79 -25.88
CA CYS A 503 -16.58 -17.17 -25.93
C CYS A 503 -15.49 -17.38 -27.00
N CYS A 504 -14.29 -17.76 -26.57
CA CYS A 504 -13.17 -18.10 -27.44
C CYS A 504 -12.83 -19.59 -27.35
N LYS A 505 -12.70 -20.23 -28.51
CA LYS A 505 -12.44 -21.66 -28.61
C LYS A 505 -10.94 -21.94 -28.43
N LEU A 506 -10.59 -22.68 -27.38
CA LEU A 506 -9.21 -23.09 -27.08
C LEU A 506 -8.80 -24.33 -27.91
N SER A 507 -9.71 -25.28 -28.06
CA SER A 507 -9.50 -26.54 -28.79
C SER A 507 -10.82 -27.09 -29.33
N ALA A 508 -10.84 -28.28 -29.94
CA ALA A 508 -12.08 -28.87 -30.47
C ALA A 508 -13.22 -28.96 -29.44
N THR A 509 -12.86 -29.09 -28.15
CA THR A 509 -13.77 -29.37 -27.02
C THR A 509 -13.62 -28.42 -25.83
N GLU A 510 -12.75 -27.41 -25.88
CA GLU A 510 -12.50 -26.48 -24.76
C GLU A 510 -12.75 -25.03 -25.15
N TRP A 511 -13.29 -24.27 -24.20
CA TRP A 511 -13.67 -22.85 -24.34
C TRP A 511 -13.11 -22.01 -23.20
N ALA A 512 -12.89 -20.73 -23.49
CA ALA A 512 -12.52 -19.71 -22.52
C ALA A 512 -13.32 -18.43 -22.73
N CYS A 513 -13.55 -17.68 -21.65
CA CYS A 513 -14.22 -16.39 -21.67
C CYS A 513 -13.19 -15.27 -21.83
N CYS A 514 -13.37 -14.43 -22.84
CA CYS A 514 -12.63 -13.19 -22.97
C CYS A 514 -13.41 -12.06 -22.28
N PRO A 515 -12.81 -11.31 -21.33
CA PRO A 515 -13.49 -10.28 -20.53
C PRO A 515 -13.69 -8.96 -21.31
N SER A 516 -14.31 -9.06 -22.48
CA SER A 516 -14.67 -7.92 -23.32
C SER A 516 -15.78 -8.35 -24.29
N PRO A 517 -16.81 -7.51 -24.49
CA PRO A 517 -17.86 -7.82 -25.45
C PRO A 517 -17.30 -7.68 -26.87
N ARG A 518 -17.59 -8.68 -27.71
CA ARG A 518 -17.17 -8.72 -29.12
C ARG A 518 -15.63 -8.74 -29.30
N ALA A 519 -14.93 -9.40 -28.39
CA ALA A 519 -13.50 -9.62 -28.51
C ALA A 519 -13.16 -10.48 -29.74
N VAL A 520 -11.99 -10.26 -30.33
CA VAL A 520 -11.44 -11.06 -31.41
C VAL A 520 -10.60 -12.19 -30.80
N CYS A 521 -11.03 -13.44 -30.99
CA CYS A 521 -10.27 -14.61 -30.55
C CYS A 521 -9.07 -14.84 -31.48
N CYS A 522 -7.86 -14.85 -30.92
CA CYS A 522 -6.66 -15.06 -31.70
C CYS A 522 -6.50 -16.52 -32.12
N SER A 523 -5.86 -16.75 -33.26
CA SER A 523 -5.65 -18.10 -33.81
C SER A 523 -4.67 -18.97 -33.02
N ASP A 524 -3.99 -18.38 -32.03
CA ASP A 524 -3.15 -19.12 -31.08
C ASP A 524 -3.93 -19.77 -29.94
N SER A 525 -5.25 -19.55 -29.89
CA SER A 525 -6.15 -20.12 -28.89
C SER A 525 -5.74 -19.80 -27.45
N LYS A 526 -4.99 -18.71 -27.22
CA LYS A 526 -4.55 -18.29 -25.87
C LYS A 526 -4.81 -16.81 -25.61
N HIS A 527 -4.90 -16.00 -26.66
CA HIS A 527 -5.12 -14.57 -26.54
C HIS A 527 -6.45 -14.16 -27.17
N CYS A 528 -7.00 -13.07 -26.65
CA CYS A 528 -8.15 -12.42 -27.22
C CYS A 528 -7.93 -10.90 -27.18
N CYS A 529 -8.35 -10.22 -28.23
CA CYS A 529 -8.18 -8.79 -28.39
C CYS A 529 -9.50 -8.05 -28.24
N PRO A 530 -9.53 -6.87 -27.61
CA PRO A 530 -10.75 -6.07 -27.51
C PRO A 530 -11.32 -5.71 -28.89
N ALA A 531 -12.61 -5.42 -28.96
CA ALA A 531 -13.26 -4.98 -30.19
C ALA A 531 -12.52 -3.79 -30.82
N GLY A 532 -12.21 -3.88 -32.12
CA GLY A 532 -11.43 -2.86 -32.85
C GLY A 532 -9.92 -3.12 -32.91
N TYR A 533 -9.44 -4.21 -32.32
CA TYR A 533 -8.05 -4.65 -32.40
C TYR A 533 -7.93 -5.97 -33.16
N SER A 534 -6.82 -6.15 -33.87
CA SER A 534 -6.45 -7.40 -34.55
C SER A 534 -5.29 -8.06 -33.81
N CYS A 535 -5.30 -9.40 -33.79
CA CYS A 535 -4.25 -10.19 -33.17
C CYS A 535 -2.97 -10.11 -34.01
N ASP A 536 -1.89 -9.61 -33.42
CA ASP A 536 -0.55 -9.69 -33.98
C ASP A 536 0.25 -10.73 -33.20
N LEU A 537 0.37 -11.92 -33.82
CA LEU A 537 1.07 -13.06 -33.25
C LEU A 537 2.60 -12.92 -33.32
N GLN A 538 3.13 -11.99 -34.13
CA GLN A 538 4.58 -11.72 -34.17
C GLN A 538 4.99 -10.73 -33.09
N ALA A 539 4.13 -9.74 -32.78
CA ALA A 539 4.35 -8.80 -31.69
C ALA A 539 3.86 -9.30 -30.31
N GLY A 540 3.11 -10.41 -30.27
CA GLY A 540 2.55 -10.97 -29.04
C GLY A 540 1.49 -10.06 -28.40
N GLY A 541 0.73 -9.33 -29.22
CA GLY A 541 -0.18 -8.28 -28.73
C GLY A 541 -1.32 -7.94 -29.68
N CYS A 542 -2.15 -6.99 -29.26
CA CYS A 542 -3.31 -6.52 -30.02
C CYS A 542 -2.97 -5.20 -30.71
N THR A 543 -2.96 -5.21 -32.05
CA THR A 543 -2.76 -3.98 -32.82
C THR A 543 -4.10 -3.32 -33.13
N PRO A 544 -4.26 -2.00 -32.91
CA PRO A 544 -5.48 -1.30 -33.28
C PRO A 544 -5.69 -1.40 -34.78
N GLN A 545 -6.92 -1.71 -35.21
CA GLN A 545 -7.26 -1.52 -36.61
C GLN A 545 -7.18 -0.02 -36.90
N THR A 546 -6.18 0.38 -37.70
CA THR A 546 -5.92 1.79 -38.01
C THR A 546 -7.18 2.50 -38.51
N PRO A 547 -7.42 3.76 -38.11
CA PRO A 547 -8.55 4.55 -38.60
C PRO A 547 -8.29 5.02 -40.04
N LEU A 548 -9.30 4.82 -40.89
CA LEU A 548 -9.63 5.56 -42.13
C LEU A 548 -8.54 6.48 -42.68
N THR A 549 -7.72 5.98 -43.62
CA THR A 549 -6.94 6.84 -44.51
C THR A 549 -7.84 7.40 -45.62
N TRP A 550 -7.56 8.65 -46.01
CA TRP A 550 -8.29 9.47 -46.99
C TRP A 550 -8.26 8.94 -48.45
N ASP A 551 -7.74 7.74 -48.69
CA ASP A 551 -7.56 7.16 -50.04
C ASP A 551 -8.84 6.56 -50.65
N SER A 552 -9.98 6.58 -49.95
CA SER A 552 -11.24 5.98 -50.41
C SER A 552 -12.23 6.95 -51.05
N LEU A 553 -11.84 8.21 -51.29
CA LEU A 553 -12.72 9.27 -51.82
C LEU A 553 -12.54 9.62 -53.31
N LEU A 554 -11.79 8.81 -54.08
CA LEU A 554 -11.76 8.94 -55.53
C LEU A 554 -11.91 7.56 -56.17
N GLY A 555 -13.01 7.39 -56.91
CA GLY A 555 -13.45 6.13 -57.49
C GLY A 555 -12.47 5.54 -58.51
N ASP A 556 -12.66 4.28 -58.86
CA ASP A 556 -13.62 3.90 -59.89
C ASP A 556 -13.73 2.36 -60.01
N ARG A 557 -14.95 1.91 -60.30
CA ARG A 557 -15.31 0.83 -61.24
C ARG A 557 -14.72 -0.58 -61.10
N LYS A 558 -15.68 -1.48 -60.81
CA LYS A 558 -16.07 -2.67 -61.60
C LYS A 558 -15.11 -3.88 -61.70
N LYS A 559 -15.72 -5.00 -61.30
CA LYS A 559 -15.83 -6.33 -61.95
C LYS A 559 -14.77 -7.40 -61.66
N ASP A 560 -15.30 -8.50 -61.14
CA ASP A 560 -15.06 -9.93 -61.43
C ASP A 560 -13.95 -10.28 -62.43
N PHE A 561 -13.09 -11.25 -62.11
CA PHE A 561 -13.20 -12.65 -62.59
C PHE A 561 -12.09 -13.56 -62.03
N VAL A 562 -12.45 -14.82 -61.83
CA VAL A 562 -11.59 -16.00 -61.65
C VAL A 562 -10.74 -16.25 -62.90
N GLN A 563 -9.47 -16.67 -62.74
CA GLN A 563 -8.92 -17.78 -63.54
C GLN A 563 -7.66 -18.43 -62.94
N ARG A 564 -7.75 -19.74 -62.72
CA ARG A 564 -6.64 -20.70 -62.74
C ARG A 564 -6.03 -20.73 -64.14
N GLY A 565 -4.71 -20.96 -64.25
CA GLY A 565 -4.12 -21.45 -65.50
C GLY A 565 -2.59 -21.41 -65.54
N PHE A 566 -1.99 -22.57 -65.29
CA PHE A 566 -0.67 -23.07 -65.68
C PHE A 566 0.13 -22.28 -66.74
N ILE A 567 1.43 -22.10 -66.46
CA ILE A 567 2.51 -22.82 -67.18
C ILE A 567 3.46 -23.40 -66.12
#